data_AF-A0A2S9PQW5-F1
#
_entry.id   AF-A0A2S9PQW5-F1
#
_cell.length_a   1.000
_cell.length_b   1.000
_cell.length_c   1.000
_cell.angle_alpha   90.00
_cell.angle_beta   90.00
_cell.angle_gamma   90.00
#
_symmetry.space_group_name_H-M   'P 1'
#
loop_
_entity.id
_entity.type
_entity.pdbx_description
1 polymer ?
#
loop_
_entity_poly.entity_id
_entity_poly.type
_entity_poly.pdbx_seq_one_letter_code
_entity_poly.pdbx_strand_id
1 'polypeptide(L)'
;MPPARDGSRRREDEVLAALPELPPDLERLRIIERWLVLYLDRVREAIAAHHTLKAAVPRPPAPEPGSGFRLERMRDTARTPVRVHLDDCRRPGRTTALTREEARRALMEVEECPYCRPKTELGML
;
A
#
# COMPACT_ATOMS: atom_id res chain seq x y z
N MET A 1 27.65 10.04 1.15
CA MET A 1 26.39 9.60 0.52
C MET A 1 25.46 10.80 0.39
N PRO A 2 25.16 11.29 -0.81
CA PRO A 2 24.09 12.26 -1.02
C PRO A 2 22.72 11.54 -0.90
N PRO A 3 21.67 12.18 -0.37
CA PRO A 3 20.38 11.52 -0.23
C PRO A 3 19.60 11.52 -1.55
N ALA A 4 18.86 10.43 -1.78
CA ALA A 4 17.95 10.16 -2.90
C ALA A 4 16.74 11.13 -2.99
N ARG A 5 16.99 12.44 -3.08
CA ARG A 5 15.97 13.50 -3.16
C ARG A 5 15.58 13.89 -4.59
N ASP A 6 16.27 13.33 -5.59
CA ASP A 6 16.18 13.71 -7.00
C ASP A 6 14.88 13.24 -7.67
N GLY A 7 14.30 12.13 -7.21
CA GLY A 7 13.05 11.58 -7.76
C GLY A 7 11.78 12.33 -7.33
N SER A 8 11.71 12.75 -6.07
CA SER A 8 10.52 13.46 -5.54
C SER A 8 10.37 14.85 -6.15
N ARG A 9 11.48 15.60 -6.27
CA ARG A 9 11.48 16.92 -6.90
C ARG A 9 11.05 16.86 -8.36
N ARG A 10 11.59 15.91 -9.13
CA ARG A 10 11.17 15.73 -10.54
C ARG A 10 9.67 15.50 -10.69
N ARG A 11 9.08 14.76 -9.75
CA ARG A 11 7.64 14.48 -9.77
C ARG A 11 6.81 15.71 -9.37
N GLU A 12 7.29 16.52 -8.45
CA GLU A 12 6.67 17.80 -8.08
C GLU A 12 6.75 18.80 -9.24
N ASP A 13 7.89 18.86 -9.93
CA ASP A 13 8.11 19.72 -11.09
C ASP A 13 7.19 19.33 -12.27
N GLU A 14 6.99 18.03 -12.50
CA GLU A 14 6.07 17.51 -13.52
C GLU A 14 4.61 17.87 -13.22
N VAL A 15 4.21 17.78 -11.94
CA VAL A 15 2.87 18.19 -11.50
C VAL A 15 2.69 19.70 -11.66
N LEU A 16 3.69 20.50 -11.32
CA LEU A 16 3.65 21.95 -11.48
C LEU A 16 3.56 22.35 -12.97
N ALA A 17 4.26 21.63 -13.85
CA ALA A 17 4.21 21.83 -15.29
C ALA A 17 2.86 21.43 -15.91
N ALA A 18 2.12 20.51 -15.28
CA ALA A 18 0.79 20.10 -15.73
C ALA A 18 -0.34 21.02 -15.24
N LEU A 19 -0.05 22.02 -14.39
CA LEU A 19 -1.07 22.95 -13.91
C LEU A 19 -1.54 23.88 -15.04
N PRO A 20 -2.85 24.22 -15.07
CA PRO A 20 -3.36 25.18 -16.03
C PRO A 20 -2.71 26.56 -15.81
N GLU A 21 -2.47 27.28 -16.89
CA GLU A 21 -1.92 28.64 -16.83
C GLU A 21 -2.84 29.56 -16.00
N LEU A 22 -2.22 30.39 -15.16
CA LEU A 22 -2.94 31.34 -14.30
C LEU A 22 -3.32 32.61 -15.07
N PRO A 23 -4.48 33.22 -14.77
CA PRO A 23 -4.84 34.50 -15.35
C PRO A 23 -3.88 35.62 -14.90
N PRO A 24 -3.66 36.65 -15.74
CA PRO A 24 -2.71 37.72 -15.42
C PRO A 24 -3.25 38.78 -14.47
N ASP A 25 -4.56 38.85 -14.24
CA ASP A 25 -5.18 39.90 -13.42
C ASP A 25 -5.30 39.52 -11.92
N LEU A 26 -5.02 40.50 -11.06
CA LEU A 26 -4.95 40.31 -9.60
C LEU A 26 -6.29 39.89 -8.99
N GLU A 27 -7.42 40.36 -9.54
CA GLU A 27 -8.74 40.06 -9.02
C GLU A 27 -9.08 38.58 -9.19
N ARG A 28 -8.89 38.02 -10.38
CA ARG A 28 -9.11 36.59 -10.62
C ARG A 28 -8.13 35.73 -9.83
N LEU A 29 -6.87 36.16 -9.69
CA LEU A 29 -5.91 35.46 -8.85
C LEU A 29 -6.37 35.38 -7.38
N ARG A 30 -6.92 36.45 -6.80
CA ARG A 30 -7.46 36.44 -5.43
C ARG A 30 -8.67 35.51 -5.26
N ILE A 31 -9.50 35.38 -6.29
CA ILE A 31 -10.62 34.44 -6.27
C ILE A 31 -10.10 33.00 -6.29
N ILE A 32 -9.15 32.71 -7.18
CA ILE A 32 -8.52 31.39 -7.29
C ILE A 32 -7.81 31.02 -5.99
N GLU A 33 -7.02 31.93 -5.40
CA GLU A 33 -6.34 31.72 -4.12
C GLU A 33 -7.33 31.29 -3.03
N ARG A 34 -8.42 32.05 -2.86
CA ARG A 34 -9.44 31.76 -1.84
C ARG A 34 -10.08 30.39 -2.07
N TRP A 35 -10.36 30.05 -3.32
CA TRP A 35 -10.96 28.77 -3.67
C TRP A 35 -9.99 27.60 -3.44
N LEU A 36 -8.72 27.76 -3.80
CA LEU A 36 -7.68 26.76 -3.59
C LEU A 36 -7.45 26.47 -2.12
N VAL A 37 -7.47 27.48 -1.24
CA VAL A 37 -7.37 27.28 0.21
C VAL A 37 -8.51 26.42 0.73
N LEU A 38 -9.75 26.76 0.40
CA LEU A 38 -10.93 25.98 0.82
C LEU A 38 -10.90 24.55 0.28
N TYR A 39 -10.49 24.38 -0.98
CA TYR A 39 -10.42 23.06 -1.59
C TYR A 39 -9.29 22.21 -1.00
N LEU A 40 -8.13 22.81 -0.70
CA LEU A 40 -7.02 22.14 -0.05
C LEU A 40 -7.42 21.60 1.33
N ASP A 41 -8.15 22.39 2.10
CA ASP A 41 -8.66 21.94 3.41
C ASP A 41 -9.60 20.74 3.26
N ARG A 42 -10.53 20.79 2.29
CA ARG A 42 -11.41 19.65 1.98
C ARG A 42 -10.64 18.39 1.56
N VAL A 43 -9.59 18.53 0.75
CA VAL A 43 -8.74 17.40 0.35
C VAL A 43 -8.01 16.80 1.56
N ARG A 44 -7.48 17.65 2.45
CA ARG A 44 -6.82 17.20 3.69
C ARG A 44 -7.77 16.45 4.61
N GLU A 45 -9.01 16.92 4.77
CA GLU A 45 -10.05 16.21 5.51
C GLU A 45 -10.34 14.83 4.91
N ALA A 46 -10.47 14.74 3.58
CA ALA A 46 -10.69 13.48 2.88
C ALA A 46 -9.50 12.51 3.08
N ILE A 47 -8.26 13.01 2.99
CA ILE A 47 -7.06 12.21 3.28
C ILE A 47 -7.10 11.69 4.72
N ALA A 48 -7.40 12.55 5.69
CA ALA A 48 -7.51 12.15 7.09
C ALA A 48 -8.58 11.07 7.30
N ALA A 49 -9.75 11.22 6.67
CA ALA A 49 -10.82 10.22 6.70
C ALA A 49 -10.39 8.87 6.10
N HIS A 50 -9.61 8.88 5.01
CA HIS A 50 -9.06 7.64 4.46
C HIS A 50 -8.06 6.96 5.41
N HIS A 51 -7.25 7.74 6.13
CA HIS A 51 -6.34 7.19 7.13
C HIS A 51 -7.10 6.61 8.34
N THR A 52 -8.13 7.29 8.83
CA THR A 52 -8.94 6.79 9.95
C THR A 52 -9.69 5.52 9.56
N LEU A 53 -10.26 5.45 8.35
CA LEU A 53 -10.89 4.21 7.86
C LEU A 53 -9.90 3.04 7.80
N LYS A 54 -8.68 3.24 7.29
CA LYS A 54 -7.64 2.20 7.26
C LYS A 54 -7.17 1.77 8.64
N ALA A 55 -7.13 2.69 9.61
CA ALA A 55 -6.78 2.40 11.00
C ALA A 55 -7.94 1.76 11.78
N ALA A 56 -9.18 2.06 11.41
CA ALA A 56 -10.40 1.56 12.04
C ALA A 56 -10.86 0.20 11.52
N VAL A 57 -10.28 -0.32 10.42
CA VAL A 57 -10.42 -1.74 10.08
C VAL A 57 -9.69 -2.52 11.19
N PRO A 58 -10.41 -3.25 12.06
CA PRO A 58 -9.74 -4.06 13.06
C PRO A 58 -8.81 -5.02 12.32
N ARG A 59 -7.53 -4.99 12.70
CA ARG A 59 -6.60 -6.04 12.27
C ARG A 59 -7.24 -7.36 12.71
N PRO A 60 -7.54 -8.29 11.78
CA PRO A 60 -8.07 -9.58 12.17
C PRO A 60 -7.13 -10.16 13.24
N PRO A 61 -7.68 -10.87 14.25
CA PRO A 61 -6.86 -11.52 15.25
C PRO A 61 -5.79 -12.33 14.53
N ALA A 62 -4.56 -12.32 15.07
CA ALA A 62 -3.49 -13.10 14.49
C ALA A 62 -3.99 -14.54 14.31
N PRO A 63 -3.87 -15.13 13.10
CA PRO A 63 -4.29 -16.49 12.88
C PRO A 63 -3.65 -17.39 13.93
N GLU A 64 -4.43 -18.36 14.42
CA GLU A 64 -3.89 -19.35 15.33
C GLU A 64 -2.67 -20.05 14.70
N PRO A 65 -1.62 -20.34 15.48
CA PRO A 65 -0.52 -21.16 15.00
C PRO A 65 -1.07 -22.50 14.50
N GLY A 66 -0.75 -22.89 13.26
CA GLY A 66 -1.36 -24.05 12.61
C GLY A 66 -2.47 -23.73 11.60
N SER A 67 -2.72 -22.44 11.29
CA SER A 67 -3.65 -21.98 10.24
C SER A 67 -3.35 -22.50 8.82
N GLY A 68 -2.22 -23.21 8.63
CA GLY A 68 -1.89 -23.91 7.39
C GLY A 68 -1.17 -23.05 6.36
N PHE A 69 -1.10 -21.72 6.54
CA PHE A 69 -0.48 -20.79 5.60
C PHE A 69 0.41 -19.74 6.26
N ARG A 70 1.42 -19.28 5.52
CA ARG A 70 2.39 -18.27 5.96
C ARG A 70 2.75 -17.31 4.82
N LEU A 71 2.90 -16.02 5.12
CA LEU A 71 3.39 -15.00 4.19
C LEU A 71 4.86 -14.69 4.44
N GLU A 72 5.71 -14.93 3.44
CA GLU A 72 7.10 -14.49 3.45
C GLU A 72 7.19 -12.99 3.16
N ARG A 73 8.04 -12.31 3.93
CA ARG A 73 8.31 -10.89 3.79
C ARG A 73 9.80 -10.66 3.64
N MET A 74 10.17 -9.69 2.81
CA MET A 74 11.55 -9.21 2.74
C MET A 74 12.00 -8.66 4.10
N ARG A 75 13.32 -8.63 4.28
CA ARG A 75 13.97 -8.09 5.48
C ARG A 75 14.16 -6.57 5.40
N ASP A 76 13.49 -5.91 4.46
CA ASP A 76 13.45 -4.46 4.29
C ASP A 76 12.59 -3.79 5.37
N THR A 77 12.73 -2.48 5.52
CA THR A 77 11.97 -1.70 6.50
C THR A 77 10.46 -1.71 6.22
N ALA A 78 10.08 -1.80 4.94
CA ALA A 78 8.68 -1.89 4.52
C ALA A 78 8.07 -3.30 4.68
N ARG A 79 8.90 -4.33 4.97
CA ARG A 79 8.50 -5.74 5.09
C ARG A 79 7.64 -6.20 3.91
N THR A 80 8.13 -5.89 2.72
CA THR A 80 7.42 -6.10 1.46
C THR A 80 7.01 -7.57 1.34
N PRO A 81 5.72 -7.89 1.08
CA PRO A 81 5.27 -9.26 0.92
C PRO A 81 5.89 -9.86 -0.34
N VAL A 82 6.39 -11.09 -0.24
CA VAL A 82 7.13 -11.74 -1.33
C VAL A 82 6.33 -12.90 -1.90
N ARG A 83 5.87 -13.78 -1.01
CA ARG A 83 5.37 -15.10 -1.42
C ARG A 83 4.55 -15.75 -0.32
N VAL A 84 3.51 -16.50 -0.70
CA VAL A 84 2.71 -17.30 0.23
C VAL A 84 3.21 -18.75 0.25
N HIS A 85 3.24 -19.35 1.44
CA HIS A 85 3.70 -20.71 1.73
C HIS A 85 2.65 -21.47 2.54
N LEU A 86 2.77 -22.79 2.58
CA LEU A 86 2.11 -23.61 3.59
C LEU A 86 2.88 -23.55 4.93
N ASP A 87 2.19 -23.85 6.03
CA ASP A 87 2.74 -23.79 7.40
C ASP A 87 3.76 -24.92 7.70
N ASP A 88 3.95 -25.87 6.79
CA ASP A 88 4.95 -26.94 6.86
C ASP A 88 6.12 -26.74 5.88
N CYS A 89 6.17 -25.59 5.17
CA CYS A 89 7.27 -25.28 4.26
C CYS A 89 8.62 -25.33 4.99
N ARG A 90 9.59 -26.07 4.42
CA ARG A 90 10.92 -26.27 5.01
C ARG A 90 11.95 -25.19 4.67
N ARG A 91 11.65 -24.29 3.74
CA ARG A 91 12.56 -23.22 3.31
C ARG A 91 11.90 -21.84 3.20
N PRO A 92 11.06 -21.41 4.17
CA PRO A 92 10.55 -20.05 4.15
C PRO A 92 11.63 -19.06 4.60
N GLY A 93 11.57 -17.84 4.07
CA GLY A 93 12.23 -16.69 4.68
C GLY A 93 11.55 -16.26 5.99
N ARG A 94 11.59 -14.95 6.29
CA ARG A 94 10.87 -14.43 7.47
C ARG A 94 9.37 -14.41 7.19
N THR A 95 8.60 -15.13 7.99
CA THR A 95 7.16 -15.31 7.75
C THR A 95 6.27 -14.70 8.83
N THR A 96 5.00 -14.54 8.47
CA THR A 96 3.89 -14.29 9.40
C THR A 96 2.77 -15.28 9.06
N ALA A 97 2.14 -15.88 10.07
CA ALA A 97 1.01 -16.78 9.86
C ALA A 97 -0.15 -16.06 9.16
N LEU A 98 -0.89 -16.78 8.31
CA LEU A 98 -2.08 -16.31 7.62
C LEU A 98 -3.23 -17.30 7.82
N THR A 99 -4.45 -16.78 8.04
CA THR A 99 -5.68 -17.55 7.84
C THR A 99 -5.83 -17.96 6.38
N ARG A 100 -6.71 -18.92 6.11
CA ARG A 100 -7.04 -19.37 4.76
C ARG A 100 -7.52 -18.21 3.87
N GLU A 101 -8.39 -17.35 4.38
CA GLU A 101 -8.93 -16.18 3.67
C GLU A 101 -7.88 -15.09 3.47
N GLU A 102 -6.95 -14.90 4.40
CA GLU A 102 -5.81 -14.00 4.20
C GLU A 102 -4.82 -14.55 3.16
N ALA A 103 -4.60 -15.86 3.13
CA ALA A 103 -3.76 -16.49 2.10
C ALA A 103 -4.37 -16.30 0.71
N ARG A 104 -5.69 -16.49 0.56
CA ARG A 104 -6.41 -16.18 -0.69
C ARG A 104 -6.22 -14.73 -1.12
N ARG A 105 -6.36 -13.77 -0.20
CA ARG A 105 -6.17 -12.35 -0.51
C ARG A 105 -4.72 -12.02 -0.86
N ALA A 106 -3.76 -12.55 -0.13
CA ALA A 106 -2.35 -12.33 -0.40
C ALA A 106 -1.94 -12.87 -1.78
N LEU A 107 -2.47 -14.04 -2.18
CA LEU A 107 -2.20 -14.66 -3.49
C LEU A 107 -2.75 -13.89 -4.70
N MET A 108 -3.52 -12.82 -4.48
CA MET A 108 -3.90 -11.87 -5.54
C MET A 108 -2.77 -10.87 -5.85
N GLU A 109 -1.93 -10.58 -4.86
CA GLU A 109 -0.88 -9.55 -4.95
C GLU A 109 0.53 -10.15 -5.08
N VAL A 110 0.73 -11.36 -4.56
CA VAL A 110 2.03 -12.03 -4.54
C VAL A 110 1.96 -13.44 -5.09
N GLU A 111 3.12 -13.95 -5.51
CA GLU A 111 3.25 -15.31 -6.00
C GLU A 111 3.05 -16.36 -4.90
N GLU A 112 2.71 -17.56 -5.33
CA GLU A 112 2.74 -18.74 -4.48
C GLU A 112 4.13 -19.38 -4.42
N CYS A 113 4.40 -20.14 -3.37
CA CYS A 113 5.59 -20.98 -3.33
C CYS A 113 5.47 -22.13 -4.33
N PRO A 114 6.40 -22.26 -5.30
CA PRO A 114 6.31 -23.29 -6.34
C PRO A 114 6.45 -24.72 -5.80
N TYR A 115 7.02 -24.87 -4.60
CA TYR A 115 7.19 -26.15 -3.91
C TYR A 115 5.98 -26.55 -3.09
N CYS A 116 5.40 -25.60 -2.36
CA CYS A 116 4.25 -25.86 -1.48
C CYS A 116 2.90 -25.78 -2.20
N ARG A 117 2.84 -25.05 -3.33
CA ARG A 117 1.64 -24.82 -4.15
C ARG A 117 0.38 -24.50 -3.34
N PRO A 118 0.40 -23.46 -2.49
CA PRO A 118 -0.73 -23.11 -1.66
C PRO A 118 -2.00 -22.75 -2.44
N LYS A 119 -1.93 -22.31 -3.71
CA LYS A 119 -3.13 -22.11 -4.52
C LYS A 119 -3.90 -23.42 -4.71
N THR A 120 -3.19 -24.51 -4.98
CA THR A 120 -3.79 -25.85 -5.11
C THR A 120 -4.48 -26.29 -3.81
N GLU A 121 -3.82 -26.10 -2.67
CA GLU A 121 -4.40 -26.41 -1.34
C GLU A 121 -5.62 -25.53 -1.03
N LEU A 122 -5.69 -24.34 -1.61
CA LEU A 122 -6.83 -23.41 -1.48
C LEU A 122 -7.93 -23.63 -2.52
N GLY A 123 -7.74 -24.55 -3.48
CA GLY A 123 -8.66 -24.78 -4.59
C GLY A 123 -8.70 -23.63 -5.61
N MET A 124 -7.64 -22.81 -5.66
CA MET A 124 -7.45 -21.75 -6.63
C MET A 124 -6.64 -22.34 -7.79
N LEU A 125 -7.27 -22.53 -8.94
CA LEU A 125 -6.61 -23.00 -10.17
C LEU A 125 -6.23 -21.80 -11.03
#